data_AF-A0A557RT97-F1
#
_entry.id   AF-A0A557RT97-F1
#
_cell.length_a   1.000
_cell.length_b   1.000
_cell.length_c   1.000
_cell.angle_alpha   90.00
_cell.angle_beta   90.00
_cell.angle_gamma   90.00
#
_symmetry.space_group_name_H-M   'P 1'
#
loop_
_entity.id
_entity.type
_entity.pdbx_description
1 polymer ?
#
loop_
_entity_poly.entity_id
_entity_poly.type
_entity_poly.pdbx_seq_one_letter_code
_entity_poly.pdbx_strand_id
1 'polypeptide(L)'
;MTKIHSLIVAACAAGLSSLAMAGGSVHFVEPADGATVAQEFTVKMGVEGIKVQPAGALMEGTGHHHLIINGKPVAAGVAVPADDTHLHFGKGQTETTLKLMPGQHTLTLQFADGLHQSYGPDMSRTITITVK
;
A
#
# COMPACT_ATOMS: atom_id res chain seq x y z
N MET A 1 -53.63 -12.00 44.67
CA MET A 1 -52.17 -12.07 44.90
C MET A 1 -51.69 -13.16 43.94
N THR A 2 -51.04 -12.91 42.81
CA THR A 2 -49.72 -12.29 42.56
C THR A 2 -49.71 -11.95 41.05
N LYS A 3 -49.75 -10.69 40.59
CA LYS A 3 -48.64 -9.79 40.27
C LYS A 3 -47.53 -10.30 39.29
N ILE A 4 -47.66 -9.83 38.03
CA ILE A 4 -46.64 -9.25 37.09
C ILE A 4 -45.60 -10.26 36.48
N HIS A 5 -44.94 -10.15 35.30
CA HIS A 5 -44.58 -9.09 34.35
C HIS A 5 -44.36 -9.61 32.91
N SER A 6 -44.57 -8.74 31.91
CA SER A 6 -44.07 -8.84 30.53
C SER A 6 -42.56 -9.06 30.45
N LEU A 7 -42.07 -9.75 29.40
CA LEU A 7 -40.79 -9.37 28.77
C LEU A 7 -40.70 -9.76 27.28
N ILE A 8 -40.85 -8.71 26.47
CA ILE A 8 -40.17 -8.31 25.23
C ILE A 8 -39.25 -9.30 24.47
N VAL A 9 -39.45 -9.24 23.15
CA VAL A 9 -38.73 -9.76 21.97
C VAL A 9 -37.21 -9.49 21.97
N ALA A 10 -36.42 -10.42 21.42
CA ALA A 10 -35.20 -10.05 20.69
C ALA A 10 -34.86 -11.11 19.62
N ALA A 11 -35.15 -10.80 18.37
CA ALA A 11 -34.53 -11.44 17.23
C ALA A 11 -33.13 -10.84 17.04
N CYS A 12 -32.07 -11.59 17.33
CA CYS A 12 -30.72 -11.22 16.91
C CYS A 12 -30.52 -11.70 15.47
N ALA A 13 -30.91 -10.87 14.50
CA ALA A 13 -30.27 -10.90 13.20
C ALA A 13 -28.84 -10.39 13.40
N ALA A 14 -27.85 -11.28 13.30
CA ALA A 14 -26.45 -10.90 13.23
C ALA A 14 -26.20 -10.22 11.87
N GLY A 15 -26.48 -8.92 11.82
CA GLY A 15 -26.09 -8.06 10.72
C GLY A 15 -24.56 -7.99 10.63
N LEU A 16 -24.05 -8.14 9.41
CA LEU A 16 -22.65 -7.88 9.09
C LEU A 16 -22.25 -6.49 9.58
N SER A 17 -21.13 -6.43 10.26
CA SER A 17 -20.23 -5.29 10.14
C SER A 17 -18.84 -5.88 10.02
N SER A 18 -18.43 -6.13 8.77
CA SER A 18 -17.02 -6.09 8.44
C SER A 18 -16.54 -4.74 8.93
N LEU A 19 -15.81 -4.73 10.05
CA LEU A 19 -15.01 -3.59 10.42
C LEU A 19 -14.02 -3.41 9.27
N ALA A 20 -14.40 -2.56 8.31
CA ALA A 20 -13.42 -1.86 7.50
C ALA A 20 -12.57 -1.12 8.52
N MET A 21 -11.46 -1.75 8.93
CA MET A 21 -10.32 -1.05 9.50
C MET A 21 -10.14 0.17 8.59
N ALA A 22 -10.12 1.37 9.16
CA ALA A 22 -9.94 2.59 8.38
C ALA A 22 -8.71 2.41 7.50
N GLY A 23 -8.95 2.04 6.24
CA GLY A 23 -7.99 1.37 5.39
C GLY A 23 -7.09 2.40 4.77
N GLY A 24 -5.77 2.19 4.91
CA GLY A 24 -4.82 2.96 4.14
C GLY A 24 -4.91 2.61 2.66
N SER A 25 -4.38 3.47 1.81
CA SER A 25 -4.09 3.11 0.42
C SER A 25 -2.80 3.79 -0.02
N VAL A 26 -2.21 3.27 -1.11
CA VAL A 26 -1.09 3.91 -1.79
C VAL A 26 -1.47 4.18 -3.25
N HIS A 27 -0.92 5.25 -3.81
CA HIS A 27 -1.15 5.60 -5.20
C HIS A 27 0.08 6.25 -5.83
N PHE A 28 0.16 6.17 -7.15
CA PHE A 28 1.09 6.98 -7.91
C PHE A 28 0.46 8.34 -8.16
N VAL A 29 1.15 9.40 -7.74
CA VAL A 29 0.84 10.78 -8.15
C VAL A 29 1.32 10.98 -9.58
N GLU A 30 2.52 10.49 -9.88
CA GLU A 30 3.04 10.34 -11.24
C GLU A 30 4.03 9.15 -11.31
N PRO A 31 4.19 8.49 -12.46
CA PRO A 31 3.35 8.61 -13.65
C PRO A 31 1.98 7.97 -13.44
N ALA A 32 1.01 8.35 -14.28
CA ALA A 32 -0.29 7.69 -14.31
C ALA A 32 -0.19 6.29 -14.95
N ASP A 33 -1.17 5.43 -14.68
CA ASP A 33 -1.28 4.15 -15.36
C ASP A 33 -1.46 4.31 -16.87
N GLY A 34 -0.73 3.53 -17.66
CA GLY A 34 -0.65 3.62 -19.11
C GLY A 34 0.24 4.75 -19.64
N ALA A 35 0.92 5.53 -18.79
CA ALA A 35 1.74 6.65 -19.23
C ALA A 35 2.90 6.21 -20.14
N THR A 36 3.21 7.06 -21.11
CA THR A 36 4.47 6.99 -21.85
C THR A 36 5.46 7.99 -21.26
N VAL A 37 6.67 7.53 -20.93
CA VAL A 37 7.71 8.33 -20.28
C VAL A 37 9.04 8.23 -21.04
N ALA A 38 9.96 9.17 -20.78
CA ALA A 38 11.34 9.07 -21.26
C ALA A 38 12.12 7.98 -20.49
N GLN A 39 13.29 7.60 -20.98
CA GLN A 39 14.21 6.66 -20.30
C GLN A 39 14.53 7.06 -18.85
N GLU A 40 14.61 8.36 -18.57
CA GLU A 40 14.76 8.90 -17.22
C GLU A 40 13.52 9.70 -16.86
N PHE A 41 12.85 9.33 -15.78
CA PHE A 41 11.56 9.91 -15.40
C PHE A 41 11.35 9.90 -13.90
N THR A 42 10.54 10.84 -13.44
CA THR A 42 10.16 10.97 -12.03
C THR A 42 9.01 10.03 -11.69
N VAL A 43 9.06 9.45 -10.50
CA VAL A 43 7.97 8.73 -9.85
C VAL A 43 7.65 9.42 -8.53
N LYS A 44 6.41 9.88 -8.37
CA LYS A 44 5.88 10.43 -7.11
C LYS A 44 4.82 9.51 -6.53
N MET A 45 4.93 9.29 -5.22
CA MET A 45 4.18 8.29 -4.46
C MET A 45 3.36 9.00 -3.39
N GLY A 46 2.12 8.57 -3.21
CA GLY A 46 1.21 9.08 -2.20
C GLY A 46 0.63 7.97 -1.33
N VAL A 47 0.15 8.37 -0.15
CA VAL A 47 -0.62 7.53 0.77
C VAL A 47 -1.86 8.25 1.25
N GLU A 48 -2.92 7.50 1.54
CA GLU A 48 -4.11 7.99 2.22
C GLU A 48 -4.42 7.10 3.42
N GLY A 49 -5.02 7.65 4.48
CA GLY A 49 -5.40 6.89 5.68
C GLY A 49 -4.24 6.38 6.56
N ILE A 50 -2.99 6.51 6.11
CA ILE A 50 -1.76 6.12 6.82
C ILE A 50 -0.69 7.20 6.66
N LYS A 51 0.35 7.21 7.51
CA LYS A 51 1.44 8.19 7.45
C LYS A 51 2.75 7.59 6.95
N VAL A 52 3.51 8.38 6.20
CA VAL A 52 4.91 8.05 5.87
C VAL A 52 5.81 8.33 7.09
N GLN A 53 6.67 7.39 7.42
CA GLN A 53 7.63 7.42 8.53
C GLN A 53 8.90 6.66 8.10
N PRO A 54 10.11 7.15 8.43
CA PRO A 54 11.34 6.41 8.17
C PRO A 54 11.33 5.00 8.78
N ALA A 55 12.03 4.07 8.14
CA ALA A 55 12.29 2.73 8.65
C ALA A 55 13.02 2.77 10.00
N GLY A 56 12.84 1.71 10.79
CA GLY A 56 13.47 1.51 12.10
C GLY A 56 12.44 1.13 13.17
N ALA A 57 11.64 2.10 13.61
CA ALA A 57 10.64 1.88 14.66
C ALA A 57 9.33 1.31 14.10
N LEU A 58 8.77 0.30 14.76
CA LEU A 58 7.40 -0.13 14.51
C LEU A 58 6.45 0.87 15.18
N MET A 59 5.70 1.60 14.36
CA MET A 59 4.73 2.59 14.81
C MET A 59 3.40 2.35 14.08
N GLU A 60 2.34 2.15 14.85
CA GLU A 60 0.99 1.92 14.32
C GLU A 60 0.56 3.06 13.39
N GLY A 61 -0.10 2.71 12.28
CA GLY A 61 -0.59 3.70 11.31
C GLY A 61 0.52 4.44 10.57
N THR A 62 1.71 3.85 10.49
CA THR A 62 2.85 4.41 9.74
C THR A 62 3.57 3.39 8.88
N GLY A 63 4.40 3.84 7.95
CA GLY A 63 5.26 2.98 7.16
C GLY A 63 6.03 3.77 6.12
N HIS A 64 6.62 3.11 5.14
CA HIS A 64 7.30 3.77 4.04
C HIS A 64 7.11 3.03 2.72
N HIS A 65 7.42 3.74 1.63
CA HIS A 65 7.27 3.24 0.28
C HIS A 65 8.40 2.27 -0.10
N HIS A 66 8.02 1.34 -0.97
CA HIS A 66 8.90 0.55 -1.80
C HIS A 66 8.37 0.58 -3.22
N LEU A 67 9.25 0.42 -4.20
CA LEU A 67 8.86 0.31 -5.59
C LEU A 67 9.45 -0.95 -6.21
N ILE A 68 8.59 -1.78 -6.76
CA ILE A 68 8.94 -3.06 -7.37
C ILE A 68 8.82 -2.92 -8.88
N ILE A 69 9.94 -3.06 -9.58
CA ILE A 69 10.02 -2.93 -11.03
C ILE A 69 9.77 -4.30 -11.65
N ASN A 70 8.78 -4.40 -12.54
CA ASN A 70 8.39 -5.63 -13.22
C ASN A 70 8.02 -6.79 -12.26
N GLY A 71 7.62 -6.48 -11.03
CA GLY A 71 7.27 -7.45 -9.99
C GLY A 71 5.86 -7.25 -9.42
N LYS A 72 5.44 -8.22 -8.60
CA LYS A 72 4.11 -8.27 -7.96
C LYS A 72 4.17 -7.75 -6.52
N PRO A 73 3.02 -7.39 -5.93
CA PRO A 73 2.94 -7.06 -4.51
C PRO A 73 3.48 -8.18 -3.62
N VAL A 74 4.09 -7.79 -2.50
CA VAL A 74 4.63 -8.72 -1.50
C VAL A 74 3.54 -9.05 -0.48
N ALA A 75 3.44 -10.32 -0.07
CA ALA A 75 2.44 -10.77 0.90
C ALA A 75 2.59 -10.06 2.25
N ALA A 76 1.47 -9.91 2.98
CA ALA A 76 1.47 -9.25 4.29
C ALA A 76 2.41 -9.94 5.28
N GLY A 77 3.18 -9.15 6.03
CA GLY A 77 4.16 -9.63 7.02
C GLY A 77 5.45 -10.19 6.44
N VAL A 78 5.58 -10.25 5.10
CA VAL A 78 6.80 -10.68 4.44
C VAL A 78 7.70 -9.47 4.19
N ALA A 79 8.99 -9.61 4.50
CA ALA A 79 9.97 -8.57 4.20
C ALA A 79 10.06 -8.33 2.70
N VAL A 80 10.03 -7.06 2.28
CA VAL A 80 10.27 -6.70 0.88
C VAL A 80 11.71 -7.08 0.52
N PRO A 81 11.96 -7.85 -0.56
CA PRO A 81 13.30 -8.22 -0.97
C PRO A 81 14.20 -6.99 -1.15
N ALA A 82 15.49 -7.15 -0.85
CA ALA A 82 16.51 -6.14 -1.11
C ALA A 82 17.35 -6.60 -2.30
N ASP A 83 16.91 -6.26 -3.51
CA ASP A 83 17.55 -6.58 -4.77
C ASP A 83 17.40 -5.44 -5.79
N ASP A 84 17.98 -5.60 -6.98
CA ASP A 84 18.03 -4.56 -8.02
C ASP A 84 16.64 -4.13 -8.54
N THR A 85 15.59 -4.92 -8.29
CA THR A 85 14.22 -4.65 -8.75
C THR A 85 13.30 -4.15 -7.65
N HIS A 86 13.73 -4.17 -6.38
CA HIS A 86 12.98 -3.70 -5.23
C HIS A 86 13.69 -2.50 -4.61
N LEU A 87 13.18 -1.31 -4.90
CA LEU A 87 13.74 -0.06 -4.40
C LEU A 87 13.13 0.30 -3.05
N HIS A 88 13.98 0.70 -2.10
CA HIS A 88 13.59 0.99 -0.71
C HIS A 88 13.62 2.50 -0.44
N PHE A 89 12.52 3.04 0.09
CA PHE A 89 12.41 4.45 0.47
C PHE A 89 12.30 4.61 1.99
N GLY A 90 13.18 3.90 2.71
CA GLY A 90 13.22 3.84 4.18
C GLY A 90 13.58 5.15 4.89
N LYS A 91 13.88 6.24 4.18
CA LYS A 91 14.01 7.59 4.78
C LYS A 91 12.72 8.40 4.69
N GLY A 92 11.62 7.77 4.25
CA GLY A 92 10.34 8.43 4.04
C GLY A 92 10.26 9.21 2.72
N GLN A 93 11.03 8.81 1.71
CA GLN A 93 10.96 9.47 0.41
C GLN A 93 9.61 9.21 -0.27
N THR A 94 9.04 10.25 -0.86
CA THR A 94 7.79 10.21 -1.62
C THR A 94 8.02 10.42 -3.11
N GLU A 95 9.27 10.54 -3.53
CA GLU A 95 9.66 10.79 -4.92
C GLU A 95 11.02 10.14 -5.22
N THR A 96 11.18 9.68 -6.46
CA THR A 96 12.46 9.20 -6.98
C THR A 96 12.56 9.44 -8.49
N THR A 97 13.78 9.38 -9.02
CA THR A 97 14.02 9.34 -10.46
C THR A 97 14.39 7.91 -10.83
N LEU A 98 13.67 7.33 -11.79
CA LEU A 98 14.00 6.05 -12.38
C LEU A 98 14.68 6.23 -13.72
N LYS A 99 15.59 5.29 -14.02
CA LYS A 99 16.15 5.11 -15.34
C LYS A 99 15.90 3.69 -15.81
N LEU A 100 15.12 3.53 -16.87
CA LEU A 100 14.74 2.23 -17.43
C LEU A 100 15.06 2.17 -18.93
N MET A 101 15.25 0.96 -19.43
CA MET A 101 15.40 0.71 -20.87
C MET A 101 14.07 0.95 -21.60
N PRO A 102 14.08 1.29 -22.90
CA PRO A 102 12.85 1.38 -23.68
C PRO A 102 12.07 0.07 -23.68
N GLY A 103 10.75 0.18 -23.56
CA GLY A 103 9.84 -0.98 -23.49
C GLY A 103 8.67 -0.78 -22.54
N GLN A 104 7.84 -1.82 -22.43
CA GLN A 104 6.76 -1.86 -21.46
C GLN A 104 7.29 -2.35 -20.11
N HIS A 105 6.93 -1.63 -19.04
CA HIS A 105 7.29 -1.98 -17.66
C HIS A 105 6.06 -1.92 -16.77
N THR A 106 6.04 -2.75 -15.72
CA THR A 106 5.14 -2.54 -14.60
C THR A 106 5.89 -1.95 -13.42
N LEU A 107 5.23 -1.05 -12.70
CA LEU A 107 5.72 -0.50 -11.45
C LEU A 107 4.69 -0.82 -10.37
N THR A 108 5.10 -1.55 -9.34
CA THR A 108 4.26 -1.86 -8.19
C THR A 108 4.75 -1.07 -6.99
N LEU A 109 3.98 -0.06 -6.59
CA LEU A 109 4.14 0.64 -5.31
C LEU A 109 3.69 -0.30 -4.19
N GLN A 110 4.53 -0.47 -3.18
CA GLN A 110 4.26 -1.31 -2.01
C GLN A 110 4.50 -0.48 -0.74
N PHE A 111 3.56 -0.51 0.20
CA PHE A 111 3.78 0.05 1.54
C PHE A 111 4.21 -1.05 2.52
N ALA A 112 5.11 -0.69 3.43
CA ALA A 112 5.64 -1.59 4.44
C ALA A 112 5.90 -0.86 5.76
N ASP A 113 6.02 -1.61 6.85
CA ASP A 113 6.26 -1.10 8.19
C ASP A 113 7.73 -0.67 8.42
N GLY A 114 8.05 -0.26 9.65
CA GLY A 114 9.41 0.15 10.04
C GLY A 114 10.48 -0.94 9.86
N LEU A 115 10.11 -2.21 9.73
CA LEU A 115 11.03 -3.34 9.52
C LEU A 115 11.05 -3.82 8.06
N HIS A 116 10.47 -3.05 7.14
CA HIS A 116 10.30 -3.39 5.73
C HIS A 116 9.39 -4.61 5.51
N GLN A 117 8.51 -4.93 6.46
CA GLN A 117 7.49 -5.97 6.27
C GLN A 117 6.30 -5.37 5.55
N SER A 118 5.94 -5.98 4.42
CA SER A 118 4.82 -5.55 3.59
C SER A 118 3.52 -5.53 4.38
N TYR A 119 2.71 -4.49 4.19
CA TYR A 119 1.32 -4.48 4.66
C TYR A 119 0.38 -5.30 3.76
N GLY A 120 0.93 -5.95 2.72
CA GLY A 120 0.22 -6.87 1.84
C GLY A 120 -0.26 -6.22 0.54
N PRO A 121 -0.94 -7.02 -0.32
CA PRO A 121 -1.44 -6.57 -1.60
C PRO A 121 -2.47 -5.43 -1.52
N ASP A 122 -3.23 -5.33 -0.43
CA ASP A 122 -4.22 -4.26 -0.23
C ASP A 122 -3.55 -2.89 -0.03
N MET A 123 -2.30 -2.88 0.43
CA MET A 123 -1.45 -1.68 0.56
C MET A 123 -0.43 -1.58 -0.59
N SER A 124 -0.88 -1.94 -1.79
CA SER A 124 -0.08 -1.86 -3.01
C SER A 124 -0.87 -1.24 -4.16
N ARG A 125 -0.15 -0.74 -5.16
CA ARG A 125 -0.74 -0.30 -6.42
C ARG A 125 0.21 -0.65 -7.56
N THR A 126 -0.30 -1.30 -8.60
CA THR A 126 0.47 -1.54 -9.84
C THR A 126 -0.02 -0.61 -10.94
N ILE A 127 0.93 -0.07 -11.70
CA ILE A 127 0.70 0.62 -12.97
C ILE A 127 1.55 0.00 -14.06
N THR A 128 1.14 0.18 -15.30
CA THR A 128 1.91 -0.13 -16.51
C THR A 128 2.37 1.16 -17.15
N ILE A 129 3.63 1.22 -17.59
CA ILE A 129 4.19 2.36 -18.31
C ILE A 129 4.89 1.89 -19.59
N THR A 130 5.07 2.80 -20.53
CA THR A 130 5.90 2.59 -21.72
C THR A 130 7.05 3.58 -21.72
N VAL A 131 8.27 3.08 -21.68
CA VAL A 131 9.50 3.87 -21.75
C VAL A 131 9.92 3.99 -23.21
N LYS A 132 10.21 5.22 -23.68
CA LYS A 132 10.71 5.52 -25.03
C LYS A 132 12.18 5.90 -25.03
#